data_AF-A0A968SGC8-F1
#
_entry.id   AF-A0A968SGC8-F1
#
_cell.length_a   1.000
_cell.length_b   1.000
_cell.length_c   1.000
_cell.angle_alpha   90.00
_cell.angle_beta   90.00
_cell.angle_gamma   90.00
#
_symmetry.space_group_name_H-M   'P 1'
#
loop_
_entity.id
_entity.type
_entity.pdbx_description
1 polymer ?
#
loop_
_entity_poly.entity_id
_entity_poly.type
_entity_poly.pdbx_seq_one_letter_code
_entity_poly.pdbx_strand_id
1 'polypeptide(L)'
;MIYSLFNKFQGAWLGSVVATARFRAKSQPNSQVNSPPNPPSNSSSNPWEQIATIGIQSLIQQGYLELNHWQAQIATTNPDLLKLVGTATASEAVWATLPVSLFYHEHYTTTKLLSALDLWLAPEESPHLGLAMGEAIALLLDQDFYENFPQGFNHNSQSGNSAPRPLPIAFQQLLSRTLPISPSFWGNLPCLEIAIKVINSLVPTSQVPLAISCYCFLSTPEDFTLSIHRAAATPQPEMAIAFTGFLSGAYNTLRGIPLSWQTQVNSGLNSGFNSGLSHYQLVDRLFATWSGVYHHYRPQGNFQYPPDSSPDNSPEAIPETQQWQIAKSPAKPLVKIPSKSLSKNRKKS
;
A
#
# COMPACT_ATOMS: atom_id res chain seq x y z
N MET A 1 20.74 -7.14 -8.31
CA MET A 1 21.07 -5.70 -8.48
C MET A 1 20.38 -4.94 -7.36
N ILE A 2 21.13 -4.17 -6.57
CA ILE A 2 20.60 -3.39 -5.45
C ILE A 2 20.06 -2.08 -6.01
N TYR A 3 18.76 -2.01 -6.25
CA TYR A 3 18.13 -0.75 -6.66
C TYR A 3 17.80 0.09 -5.43
N SER A 4 17.90 1.42 -5.56
CA SER A 4 17.56 2.31 -4.46
C SER A 4 16.07 2.20 -4.11
N LEU A 5 15.77 2.37 -2.82
CA LEU A 5 14.40 2.37 -2.30
C LEU A 5 13.49 3.35 -3.07
N PHE A 6 14.02 4.54 -3.40
CA PHE A 6 13.32 5.51 -4.22
C PHE A 6 12.84 4.95 -5.57
N ASN A 7 13.66 4.19 -6.29
CA ASN A 7 13.28 3.61 -7.58
C ASN A 7 12.22 2.50 -7.42
N LYS A 8 12.25 1.74 -6.33
CA LYS A 8 11.21 0.76 -6.00
C LYS A 8 9.89 1.45 -5.66
N PHE A 9 9.96 2.50 -4.86
CA PHE A 9 8.81 3.31 -4.44
C PHE A 9 8.12 3.96 -5.64
N GLN A 10 8.90 4.59 -6.54
CA GLN A 10 8.43 5.10 -7.82
C GLN A 10 7.85 3.99 -8.70
N GLY A 11 8.59 2.88 -8.84
CA GLY A 11 8.16 1.74 -9.63
C GLY A 11 6.82 1.18 -9.18
N ALA A 12 6.57 1.11 -7.87
CA ALA A 12 5.32 0.58 -7.32
C ALA A 12 4.11 1.41 -7.78
N TRP A 13 4.08 2.71 -7.44
CA TRP A 13 2.93 3.53 -7.80
C TRP A 13 2.79 3.74 -9.30
N LEU A 14 3.89 4.06 -9.99
CA LEU A 14 3.87 4.29 -11.44
C LEU A 14 3.59 3.01 -12.21
N GLY A 15 4.03 1.85 -11.72
CA GLY A 15 3.72 0.56 -12.32
C GLY A 15 2.22 0.30 -12.38
N SER A 16 1.49 0.60 -11.30
CA SER A 16 0.03 0.55 -11.29
C SER A 16 -0.58 1.51 -12.32
N VAL A 17 -0.24 2.80 -12.23
CA VAL A 17 -0.85 3.86 -13.07
C VAL A 17 -0.55 3.67 -14.55
N VAL A 18 0.71 3.36 -14.90
CA VAL A 18 1.14 3.15 -16.30
C VAL A 18 0.47 1.91 -16.89
N ALA A 19 0.34 0.84 -16.11
CA ALA A 19 -0.27 -0.38 -16.59
C ALA A 19 -1.79 -0.21 -16.82
N THR A 20 -2.52 0.45 -15.91
CA THR A 20 -3.95 0.73 -16.08
C THR A 20 -4.20 1.71 -17.21
N ALA A 21 -3.42 2.79 -17.32
CA ALA A 21 -3.48 3.74 -18.42
C ALA A 21 -3.34 3.05 -19.78
N ARG A 22 -2.34 2.17 -19.91
CA ARG A 22 -2.11 1.41 -21.13
C ARG A 22 -3.26 0.45 -21.45
N PHE A 23 -3.79 -0.23 -20.44
CA PHE A 23 -4.93 -1.11 -20.60
C PHE A 23 -6.15 -0.35 -21.14
N ARG A 24 -6.47 0.80 -20.54
CA ARG A 24 -7.57 1.67 -20.96
C ARG A 24 -7.38 2.17 -22.40
N ALA A 25 -6.16 2.59 -22.76
CA ALA A 25 -5.85 3.04 -24.11
C ALA A 25 -6.03 1.94 -25.19
N LYS A 26 -5.77 0.67 -24.84
CA LYS A 26 -6.04 -0.47 -25.75
C LYS A 26 -7.50 -0.86 -25.81
N SER A 27 -8.23 -0.68 -24.72
CA SER A 27 -9.64 -1.06 -24.60
C SER A 27 -10.60 -0.03 -25.19
N GLN A 28 -10.13 1.20 -25.47
CA GLN A 28 -10.91 2.17 -26.25
C GLN A 28 -10.90 1.76 -27.73
N PRO A 29 -12.04 1.33 -28.31
CA PRO A 29 -12.12 1.11 -29.75
C PRO A 29 -11.89 2.45 -30.46
N ASN A 30 -11.19 2.43 -31.60
CA ASN A 30 -11.01 3.56 -32.54
C ASN A 30 -12.37 4.20 -32.88
N SER A 31 -12.87 5.06 -32.00
CA SER A 31 -14.03 5.91 -32.25
C SER A 31 -13.48 7.30 -32.50
N GLN A 32 -13.73 7.80 -33.72
CA GLN A 32 -13.47 9.15 -34.23
C GLN A 32 -12.11 9.40 -34.89
N VAL A 33 -11.99 8.93 -36.14
CA VAL A 33 -11.01 9.44 -37.11
C VAL A 33 -11.40 10.84 -37.66
N ASN A 34 -12.62 11.35 -37.41
CA ASN A 34 -13.08 12.61 -38.02
C ASN A 34 -13.81 13.54 -37.03
N SER A 35 -13.15 13.99 -35.97
CA SER A 35 -13.63 15.14 -35.18
C SER A 35 -12.46 16.02 -34.74
N PRO A 36 -12.61 17.35 -34.75
CA PRO A 36 -11.59 18.26 -34.24
C PRO A 36 -11.26 17.94 -32.77
N PRO A 37 -10.08 18.31 -32.27
CA PRO A 37 -9.64 17.95 -30.93
C PRO A 37 -10.58 18.57 -29.91
N ASN A 38 -11.54 17.77 -29.43
CA ASN A 38 -12.23 18.10 -28.20
C ASN A 38 -11.17 18.18 -27.09
N PRO A 39 -11.25 19.15 -26.16
CA PRO A 39 -10.38 19.18 -24.99
C PRO A 39 -10.46 17.82 -24.30
N PRO A 40 -9.35 17.33 -23.71
CA PRO A 40 -9.27 15.98 -23.16
C PRO A 40 -10.44 15.76 -22.21
N SER A 41 -11.46 15.03 -22.66
CA SER A 41 -12.51 14.55 -21.78
C SER A 41 -11.80 13.62 -20.80
N ASN A 42 -11.84 14.01 -19.52
CA ASN A 42 -11.25 13.27 -18.41
C ASN A 42 -11.45 11.77 -18.64
N SER A 43 -10.39 11.08 -19.05
CA SER A 43 -10.39 9.62 -19.15
C SER A 43 -10.83 9.12 -17.78
N SER A 44 -12.02 8.53 -17.68
CA SER A 44 -12.68 8.25 -16.41
C SER A 44 -11.85 7.26 -15.60
N SER A 45 -10.94 7.80 -14.79
CA SER A 45 -10.09 7.05 -13.88
C SER A 45 -10.99 6.25 -12.94
N ASN A 46 -10.63 5.00 -12.66
CA ASN A 46 -11.32 4.16 -11.71
C ASN A 46 -11.48 4.91 -10.36
N PRO A 47 -12.67 4.90 -9.70
CA PRO A 47 -12.93 5.64 -8.47
C PRO A 47 -11.90 5.36 -7.37
N TRP A 48 -11.44 4.11 -7.25
CA TRP A 48 -10.48 3.70 -6.22
C TRP A 48 -9.06 4.23 -6.49
N GLU A 49 -8.68 4.35 -7.76
CA GLU A 49 -7.45 5.05 -8.15
C GLU A 49 -7.53 6.55 -7.80
N GLN A 50 -8.70 7.17 -7.94
CA GLN A 50 -8.91 8.57 -7.53
C GLN A 50 -8.79 8.72 -6.02
N ILE A 51 -9.45 7.85 -5.26
CA ILE A 51 -9.40 7.82 -3.80
C ILE A 51 -7.96 7.66 -3.32
N ALA A 52 -7.21 6.71 -3.90
CA ALA A 52 -5.81 6.50 -3.60
C ALA A 52 -4.96 7.75 -3.93
N THR A 53 -5.19 8.37 -5.09
CA THR A 53 -4.47 9.59 -5.50
C THR A 53 -4.72 10.76 -4.54
N ILE A 54 -5.97 10.97 -4.11
CA ILE A 54 -6.32 11.96 -3.08
C ILE A 54 -5.69 11.58 -1.73
N GLY A 55 -5.64 10.29 -1.40
CA GLY A 55 -4.95 9.79 -0.22
C GLY A 55 -3.46 10.16 -0.19
N ILE A 56 -2.77 10.06 -1.33
CA ILE A 56 -1.38 10.52 -1.47
C ILE A 56 -1.28 12.03 -1.20
N GLN A 57 -2.17 12.83 -1.77
CA GLN A 57 -2.18 14.28 -1.54
C GLN A 57 -2.39 14.63 -0.06
N SER A 58 -3.28 13.90 0.61
CA SER A 58 -3.53 14.05 2.05
C SER A 58 -2.27 13.73 2.86
N LEU A 59 -1.61 12.60 2.57
CA LEU A 59 -0.36 12.18 3.23
C LEU A 59 0.76 13.21 3.01
N ILE A 60 0.91 13.76 1.80
CA ILE A 60 1.91 14.79 1.50
C ILE A 60 1.65 16.06 2.30
N GLN A 61 0.40 16.51 2.36
CA GLN A 61 0.04 17.77 3.02
C GLN A 61 0.16 17.69 4.54
N GLN A 62 -0.25 16.56 5.13
CA GLN A 62 -0.25 16.38 6.58
C GLN A 62 1.09 15.85 7.10
N GLY A 63 1.84 15.11 6.28
CA GLY A 63 3.04 14.39 6.73
C GLY A 63 2.74 13.11 7.51
N TYR A 64 1.47 12.80 7.74
CA TYR A 64 0.99 11.59 8.42
C TYR A 64 -0.43 11.25 7.97
N LEU A 65 -0.94 10.09 8.40
CA LEU A 65 -2.29 9.65 8.06
C LEU A 65 -3.31 10.34 8.97
N GLU A 66 -4.10 11.23 8.38
CA GLU A 66 -5.26 11.88 8.98
C GLU A 66 -6.51 11.58 8.14
N LEU A 67 -7.38 10.69 8.64
CA LEU A 67 -8.54 10.20 7.87
C LEU A 67 -9.55 11.32 7.60
N ASN A 68 -9.76 12.22 8.56
CA ASN A 68 -10.69 13.35 8.40
C ASN A 68 -10.22 14.30 7.30
N HIS A 69 -8.91 14.55 7.22
CA HIS A 69 -8.32 15.37 6.17
C HIS A 69 -8.46 14.70 4.80
N TRP A 70 -8.23 13.38 4.72
CA TRP A 70 -8.43 12.61 3.48
C TRP A 70 -9.89 12.72 3.01
N GLN A 71 -10.87 12.48 3.87
CA GLN A 71 -12.29 12.63 3.53
C GLN A 71 -12.65 14.07 3.15
N ALA A 72 -12.11 15.08 3.86
CA ALA A 72 -12.32 16.48 3.52
C ALA A 72 -11.78 16.84 2.12
N GLN A 73 -10.62 16.30 1.73
CA GLN A 73 -10.10 16.48 0.38
C GLN A 73 -10.94 15.79 -0.69
N ILE A 74 -11.52 14.62 -0.37
CA ILE A 74 -12.46 13.97 -1.27
C ILE A 74 -13.72 14.84 -1.44
N ALA A 75 -14.25 15.37 -0.33
CA ALA A 75 -15.41 16.26 -0.34
C ALA A 75 -15.19 17.50 -1.23
N THR A 76 -13.97 18.04 -1.30
CA THR A 76 -13.65 19.20 -2.15
C THR A 76 -13.34 18.83 -3.59
N THR A 77 -12.76 17.64 -3.83
CA THR A 77 -12.29 17.24 -5.17
C THR A 77 -13.36 16.53 -5.98
N ASN A 78 -14.03 15.54 -5.37
CA ASN A 78 -15.09 14.75 -5.97
C ASN A 78 -16.00 14.18 -4.87
N PRO A 79 -17.07 14.91 -4.49
CA PRO A 79 -17.97 14.53 -3.40
C PRO A 79 -18.63 13.16 -3.59
N ASP A 80 -18.84 12.70 -4.84
CA ASP A 80 -19.50 11.44 -5.11
C ASP A 80 -18.70 10.23 -4.61
N LEU A 81 -17.37 10.35 -4.50
CA LEU A 81 -16.51 9.29 -3.97
C LEU A 81 -16.75 9.05 -2.47
N LEU A 82 -17.32 10.02 -1.73
CA LEU A 82 -17.68 9.81 -0.31
C LEU A 82 -18.79 8.77 -0.14
N LYS A 83 -19.60 8.53 -1.18
CA LYS A 83 -20.63 7.48 -1.16
C LYS A 83 -20.05 6.07 -1.11
N LEU A 84 -18.75 5.92 -1.39
CA LEU A 84 -18.03 4.64 -1.40
C LEU A 84 -17.39 4.28 -0.05
N VAL A 85 -17.48 5.18 0.94
CA VAL A 85 -17.01 4.92 2.31
C VAL A 85 -17.83 3.77 2.89
N GLY A 86 -17.15 2.74 3.41
CA GLY A 86 -17.79 1.56 3.97
C GLY A 86 -18.53 0.68 2.96
N THR A 87 -18.23 0.78 1.65
CA THR A 87 -18.86 -0.05 0.62
C THR A 87 -17.87 -0.85 -0.22
N ALA A 88 -16.57 -0.71 0.03
CA ALA A 88 -15.54 -1.33 -0.79
C ALA A 88 -15.47 -2.83 -0.56
N THR A 89 -15.34 -3.59 -1.65
CA THR A 89 -14.85 -4.98 -1.57
C THR A 89 -13.42 -5.02 -1.04
N ALA A 90 -12.95 -6.19 -0.61
CA ALA A 90 -11.58 -6.36 -0.13
C ALA A 90 -10.52 -5.83 -1.11
N SER A 91 -10.60 -6.18 -2.41
CA SER A 91 -9.66 -5.68 -3.42
C SER A 91 -9.75 -4.16 -3.60
N GLU A 92 -10.94 -3.59 -3.61
CA GLU A 92 -11.12 -2.15 -3.78
C GLU A 92 -10.54 -1.35 -2.61
N ALA A 93 -10.76 -1.80 -1.38
CA ALA A 93 -10.17 -1.19 -0.19
C ALA A 93 -8.63 -1.30 -0.21
N VAL A 94 -8.07 -2.42 -0.67
CA VAL A 94 -6.62 -2.57 -0.85
C VAL A 94 -6.12 -1.52 -1.85
N TRP A 95 -6.80 -1.32 -2.98
CA TRP A 95 -6.38 -0.31 -3.97
C TRP A 95 -6.38 1.10 -3.37
N ALA A 96 -7.47 1.47 -2.70
CA ALA A 96 -7.62 2.77 -2.03
C ALA A 96 -6.49 3.04 -1.01
N THR A 97 -5.98 1.98 -0.36
CA THR A 97 -5.01 2.07 0.74
C THR A 97 -3.56 1.72 0.35
N LEU A 98 -3.29 1.43 -0.93
CA LEU A 98 -1.91 1.28 -1.43
C LEU A 98 -0.98 2.44 -1.04
N PRO A 99 -1.40 3.72 -1.10
CA PRO A 99 -0.58 4.85 -0.64
C PRO A 99 -0.16 4.75 0.82
N VAL A 100 -1.06 4.29 1.69
CA VAL A 100 -0.81 4.15 3.12
C VAL A 100 0.20 3.03 3.35
N SER A 101 0.02 1.90 2.67
CA SER A 101 0.98 0.79 2.71
C SER A 101 2.37 1.20 2.24
N LEU A 102 2.43 2.01 1.17
CA LEU A 102 3.67 2.52 0.61
C LEU A 102 4.35 3.53 1.56
N PHE A 103 3.59 4.43 2.19
CA PHE A 103 4.11 5.45 3.10
C PHE A 103 4.58 4.87 4.44
N TYR A 104 3.93 3.83 4.96
CA TYR A 104 4.29 3.23 6.25
C TYR A 104 5.03 1.88 6.11
N HIS A 105 5.77 1.68 5.02
CA HIS A 105 6.39 0.37 4.72
C HIS A 105 7.51 -0.04 5.70
N GLU A 106 8.36 0.89 6.18
CA GLU A 106 9.43 0.58 7.15
C GLU A 106 8.90 0.37 8.58
N HIS A 107 7.94 1.20 8.98
CA HIS A 107 7.27 1.09 10.26
C HIS A 107 5.87 0.59 9.98
N TYR A 108 5.74 -0.69 9.58
CA TYR A 108 4.44 -1.30 9.35
C TYR A 108 3.57 -1.19 10.62
N THR A 109 2.87 -0.07 10.74
CA THR A 109 1.92 0.21 11.80
C THR A 109 0.63 -0.38 11.30
N THR A 110 0.44 -1.66 11.60
CA THR A 110 -0.79 -2.40 11.32
C THR A 110 -2.02 -1.58 11.70
N THR A 111 -1.93 -0.75 12.75
CA THR A 111 -2.97 0.18 13.18
C THR A 111 -3.32 1.26 12.16
N LYS A 112 -2.34 1.94 11.54
CA LYS A 112 -2.61 2.99 10.54
C LYS A 112 -3.22 2.42 9.27
N LEU A 113 -2.68 1.30 8.79
CA LEU A 113 -3.24 0.62 7.62
C LEU A 113 -4.64 0.07 7.93
N LEU A 114 -4.86 -0.53 9.10
CA LEU A 114 -6.16 -1.02 9.53
C LEU A 114 -7.19 0.12 9.59
N SER A 115 -6.87 1.26 10.20
CA SER A 115 -7.79 2.41 10.23
C SER A 115 -8.12 2.93 8.83
N ALA A 116 -7.17 2.91 7.90
CA ALA A 116 -7.43 3.27 6.51
C ALA A 116 -8.29 2.22 5.79
N LEU A 117 -8.09 0.93 6.05
CA LEU A 117 -8.90 -0.15 5.49
C LEU A 117 -10.34 -0.10 6.03
N ASP A 118 -10.51 0.06 7.34
CA ASP A 118 -11.82 0.15 8.02
C ASP A 118 -12.65 1.34 7.50
N LEU A 119 -12.01 2.39 6.99
CA LEU A 119 -12.70 3.52 6.37
C LEU A 119 -13.44 3.10 5.08
N TRP A 120 -12.84 2.21 4.29
CA TRP A 120 -13.33 1.88 2.95
C TRP A 120 -14.09 0.57 2.91
N LEU A 121 -13.64 -0.44 3.66
CA LEU A 121 -14.20 -1.80 3.63
C LEU A 121 -15.68 -1.84 3.98
N ALA A 122 -16.44 -2.63 3.22
CA ALA A 122 -17.77 -3.02 3.61
C ALA A 122 -17.77 -3.83 4.93
N PRO A 123 -18.81 -3.72 5.79
CA PRO A 123 -18.83 -4.39 7.10
C PRO A 123 -18.68 -5.92 7.06
N GLU A 124 -19.05 -6.55 5.95
CA GLU A 124 -18.94 -7.98 5.69
C GLU A 124 -17.54 -8.43 5.23
N GLU A 125 -16.70 -7.49 4.81
CA GLU A 125 -15.37 -7.77 4.27
C GLU A 125 -14.31 -7.85 5.37
N SER A 126 -13.26 -8.61 5.09
CA SER A 126 -12.18 -8.87 6.04
C SER A 126 -10.93 -8.03 5.73
N PRO A 127 -10.34 -7.32 6.70
CA PRO A 127 -9.15 -6.49 6.48
C PRO A 127 -7.87 -7.32 6.32
N HIS A 128 -7.89 -8.62 6.63
CA HIS A 128 -6.71 -9.49 6.67
C HIS A 128 -5.93 -9.49 5.35
N LEU A 129 -6.64 -9.44 4.22
CA LEU A 129 -5.99 -9.41 2.91
C LEU A 129 -5.27 -8.08 2.65
N GLY A 130 -5.86 -6.95 3.08
CA GLY A 130 -5.23 -5.64 3.00
C GLY A 130 -3.99 -5.53 3.87
N LEU A 131 -4.06 -6.06 5.11
CA LEU A 131 -2.91 -6.14 6.01
C LEU A 131 -1.78 -6.99 5.42
N ALA A 132 -2.11 -8.17 4.89
CA ALA A 132 -1.14 -9.01 4.22
C ALA A 132 -0.52 -8.33 3.00
N MET A 133 -1.31 -7.57 2.22
CA MET A 133 -0.76 -6.79 1.13
C MET A 133 0.23 -5.72 1.64
N GLY A 134 -0.08 -5.04 2.75
CA GLY A 134 0.83 -4.09 3.40
C GLY A 134 2.16 -4.73 3.79
N GLU A 135 2.13 -5.93 4.39
CA GLU A 135 3.35 -6.70 4.70
C GLU A 135 4.12 -7.12 3.45
N ALA A 136 3.41 -7.51 2.39
CA ALA A 136 4.01 -7.86 1.10
C ALA A 136 4.73 -6.66 0.46
N ILE A 137 4.18 -5.45 0.61
CA ILE A 137 4.78 -4.21 0.12
C ILE A 137 6.02 -3.87 0.95
N ALA A 138 5.95 -3.97 2.28
CA ALA A 138 7.10 -3.80 3.16
C ALA A 138 8.25 -4.75 2.76
N LEU A 139 7.94 -6.03 2.54
CA LEU A 139 8.87 -7.04 2.02
C LEU A 139 9.52 -6.63 0.69
N LEU A 140 8.74 -6.08 -0.24
CA LEU A 140 9.25 -5.71 -1.57
C LEU A 140 10.19 -4.50 -1.51
N LEU A 141 9.88 -3.54 -0.65
CA LEU A 141 10.61 -2.29 -0.54
C LEU A 141 11.88 -2.42 0.29
N ASP A 142 11.80 -3.11 1.41
CA ASP A 142 12.87 -3.21 2.40
C ASP A 142 13.87 -4.32 2.04
N GLN A 143 15.16 -3.97 2.06
CA GLN A 143 16.27 -4.91 1.83
C GLN A 143 16.71 -5.62 3.12
N ASP A 144 16.52 -4.99 4.28
CA ASP A 144 16.90 -5.47 5.61
C ASP A 144 15.75 -6.28 6.26
N PHE A 145 14.49 -6.01 5.91
CA PHE A 145 13.33 -6.82 6.32
C PHE A 145 13.43 -8.26 5.81
N TYR A 146 14.16 -8.48 4.72
CA TYR A 146 14.45 -9.78 4.19
C TYR A 146 15.34 -10.62 5.11
N GLU A 147 16.28 -9.98 5.81
CA GLU A 147 17.17 -10.62 6.78
C GLU A 147 16.49 -10.78 8.15
N ASN A 148 15.58 -9.85 8.50
CA ASN A 148 14.94 -9.78 9.82
C ASN A 148 13.44 -10.12 9.84
N PHE A 149 12.92 -10.79 8.80
CA PHE A 149 11.48 -11.06 8.67
C PHE A 149 10.91 -11.61 9.99
N PRO A 150 9.94 -10.93 10.63
CA PRO A 150 9.45 -11.35 11.92
C PRO A 150 8.88 -12.76 11.81
N GLN A 151 9.52 -13.74 12.46
CA GLN A 151 8.95 -15.08 12.67
C GLN A 151 7.70 -15.06 13.58
N GLY A 152 7.16 -13.88 13.85
CA GLY A 152 6.26 -13.55 14.95
C GLY A 152 4.81 -13.99 14.82
N PHE A 153 4.52 -15.13 14.16
CA PHE A 153 3.22 -15.80 14.30
C PHE A 153 3.26 -17.33 14.34
N ASN A 154 4.45 -17.96 14.36
CA ASN A 154 4.59 -19.35 14.81
C ASN A 154 5.36 -19.35 16.13
N HIS A 155 4.63 -19.35 17.24
CA HIS A 155 5.16 -19.41 18.59
C HIS A 155 5.77 -20.79 18.94
N ASN A 156 6.48 -21.44 18.02
CA ASN A 156 7.00 -22.81 18.20
C ASN A 156 8.19 -23.20 17.28
N SER A 157 9.09 -22.29 16.92
CA SER A 157 10.38 -22.72 16.35
C SER A 157 11.55 -21.88 16.85
N GLN A 158 12.29 -22.44 17.81
CA GLN A 158 13.68 -22.07 18.10
C GLN A 158 14.60 -22.52 16.95
N SER A 159 15.80 -21.92 16.90
CA SER A 159 16.93 -22.12 15.96
C SER A 159 16.89 -21.16 14.76
N GLY A 160 17.83 -20.24 14.57
CA GLY A 160 19.28 -20.45 14.57
C GLY A 160 19.72 -20.64 13.11
N ASN A 161 20.40 -19.64 12.52
CA ASN A 161 20.97 -19.62 11.17
C ASN A 161 20.01 -20.00 10.02
N SER A 162 19.21 -19.04 9.55
CA SER A 162 18.49 -19.17 8.27
C SER A 162 19.15 -18.27 7.24
N ALA A 163 19.69 -18.86 6.18
CA ALA A 163 20.16 -18.09 5.02
C ALA A 163 19.04 -17.17 4.49
N PRO A 164 19.39 -16.03 3.87
CA PRO A 164 18.40 -15.09 3.36
C PRO A 164 17.47 -15.79 2.34
N ARG A 165 16.15 -15.82 2.61
CA ARG A 165 15.19 -16.65 1.87
C ARG A 165 14.59 -15.90 0.67
N PRO A 166 14.72 -16.36 -0.60
CA PRO A 166 14.28 -15.63 -1.79
C PRO A 166 12.94 -14.92 -1.66
N LEU A 167 12.86 -13.65 -2.09
CA LEU A 167 11.70 -12.77 -1.87
C LEU A 167 10.39 -13.39 -2.38
N PRO A 168 10.37 -14.06 -3.57
CA PRO A 168 9.18 -14.77 -4.00
C PRO A 168 8.69 -15.80 -2.97
N ILE A 169 9.57 -16.52 -2.27
CA ILE A 169 9.20 -17.52 -1.28
C ILE A 169 8.59 -16.87 -0.03
N ALA A 170 9.15 -15.76 0.45
CA ALA A 170 8.56 -15.03 1.58
C ALA A 170 7.15 -14.51 1.23
N PHE A 171 6.99 -13.97 0.03
CA PHE A 171 5.70 -13.53 -0.50
C PHE A 171 4.70 -14.70 -0.61
N GLN A 172 5.12 -15.86 -1.14
CA GLN A 172 4.27 -17.04 -1.23
C GLN A 172 3.77 -17.54 0.14
N GLN A 173 4.62 -17.51 1.16
CA GLN A 173 4.23 -17.90 2.52
C GLN A 173 3.20 -16.95 3.11
N LEU A 174 3.37 -15.65 2.87
CA LEU A 174 2.42 -14.63 3.31
C LEU A 174 1.05 -14.84 2.65
N LEU A 175 1.00 -15.06 1.34
CA LEU A 175 -0.25 -15.37 0.62
C LEU A 175 -0.91 -16.67 1.11
N SER A 176 -0.11 -17.69 1.42
CA SER A 176 -0.63 -18.98 1.90
C SER A 176 -1.29 -18.88 3.29
N ARG A 177 -1.02 -17.82 4.04
CA ARG A 177 -1.65 -17.56 5.35
C ARG A 177 -2.99 -16.84 5.21
N THR A 178 -3.20 -16.12 4.11
CA THR A 178 -4.34 -15.20 3.96
C THR A 178 -5.35 -15.66 2.93
N LEU A 179 -4.88 -16.33 1.88
CA LEU A 179 -5.76 -16.92 0.86
C LEU A 179 -5.93 -18.42 1.13
N PRO A 180 -7.14 -18.97 0.88
CA PRO A 180 -7.43 -20.40 1.02
C PRO A 180 -6.85 -21.23 -0.15
N ILE A 181 -5.58 -20.98 -0.49
CA ILE A 181 -4.86 -21.62 -1.59
C ILE A 181 -3.70 -22.41 -0.99
N SER A 182 -3.60 -23.69 -1.37
CA SER A 182 -2.53 -24.58 -0.87
C SER A 182 -1.13 -23.99 -1.12
N PRO A 183 -0.18 -24.09 -0.18
CA PRO A 183 1.21 -23.67 -0.39
C PRO A 183 1.86 -24.29 -1.64
N SER A 184 1.46 -25.54 -1.98
CA SER A 184 1.97 -26.24 -3.17
C SER A 184 1.57 -25.57 -4.49
N PHE A 185 0.43 -24.86 -4.53
CA PHE A 185 0.00 -24.12 -5.72
C PHE A 185 0.98 -23.01 -6.07
N TRP A 186 1.49 -22.31 -5.05
CA TRP A 186 2.43 -21.22 -5.23
C TRP A 186 3.85 -21.71 -5.57
N GLY A 187 4.22 -22.89 -5.08
CA GLY A 187 5.51 -23.53 -5.41
C GLY A 187 5.57 -24.17 -6.79
N ASN A 188 4.42 -24.56 -7.36
CA ASN A 188 4.32 -25.13 -8.71
C ASN A 188 3.17 -24.45 -9.47
N LEU A 189 3.46 -23.25 -9.97
CA LEU A 189 2.47 -22.38 -10.61
C LEU A 189 1.97 -23.05 -11.91
N PRO A 190 0.67 -23.43 -12.00
CA PRO A 190 0.12 -24.02 -13.21
C PRO A 190 0.04 -22.97 -14.34
N CYS A 191 -0.45 -23.34 -15.53
CA CYS A 191 -0.72 -22.35 -16.57
C CYS A 191 -1.85 -21.38 -16.14
N LEU A 192 -1.91 -20.20 -16.76
CA LEU A 192 -2.80 -19.10 -16.36
C LEU A 192 -4.28 -19.53 -16.34
N GLU A 193 -4.72 -20.31 -17.33
CA GLU A 193 -6.11 -20.76 -17.42
C GLU A 193 -6.51 -21.63 -16.22
N ILE A 194 -5.64 -22.57 -15.83
CA ILE A 194 -5.87 -23.43 -14.66
C ILE A 194 -5.83 -22.59 -13.39
N ALA A 195 -4.88 -21.65 -13.27
CA ALA A 195 -4.78 -20.77 -12.12
C ALA A 195 -6.05 -19.93 -11.91
N ILE A 196 -6.60 -19.34 -12.98
CA ILE A 196 -7.85 -18.57 -12.93
C ILE A 196 -9.01 -19.45 -12.45
N LYS A 197 -9.13 -20.68 -12.98
CA LYS A 197 -10.18 -21.62 -12.54
C LYS A 197 -10.07 -21.95 -11.05
N VAL A 198 -8.86 -22.27 -10.58
CA VAL A 198 -8.60 -22.60 -9.17
C VAL A 198 -8.90 -21.41 -8.27
N ILE A 199 -8.37 -20.22 -8.61
CA ILE A 199 -8.57 -19.00 -7.82
C ILE A 199 -10.06 -18.66 -7.74
N ASN A 200 -10.79 -18.66 -8.87
CA ASN A 200 -12.23 -18.38 -8.86
C ASN A 200 -13.05 -19.41 -8.08
N SER A 201 -12.54 -20.64 -7.90
CA SER A 201 -13.25 -21.67 -7.13
C SER A 201 -12.99 -21.62 -5.63
N LEU A 202 -11.85 -21.06 -5.20
CA LEU A 202 -11.40 -21.08 -3.80
C LEU A 202 -11.49 -19.72 -3.12
N VAL A 203 -11.32 -18.63 -3.86
CA VAL A 203 -11.19 -17.28 -3.33
C VAL A 203 -12.52 -16.53 -3.50
N PRO A 204 -12.98 -15.78 -2.49
CA PRO A 204 -14.16 -14.92 -2.63
C PRO A 204 -14.02 -13.95 -3.79
N THR A 205 -15.12 -13.66 -4.51
CA THR A 205 -15.12 -12.78 -5.70
C THR A 205 -14.48 -11.42 -5.43
N SER A 206 -14.66 -10.88 -4.22
CA SER A 206 -14.08 -9.61 -3.77
C SER A 206 -12.55 -9.61 -3.67
N GLN A 207 -11.90 -10.78 -3.64
CA GLN A 207 -10.47 -10.97 -3.47
C GLN A 207 -9.79 -11.53 -4.73
N VAL A 208 -10.58 -11.99 -5.72
CA VAL A 208 -10.09 -12.60 -6.96
C VAL A 208 -9.09 -11.70 -7.70
N PRO A 209 -9.34 -10.39 -7.94
CA PRO A 209 -8.38 -9.55 -8.65
C PRO A 209 -7.01 -9.52 -7.99
N LEU A 210 -6.97 -9.40 -6.66
CA LEU A 210 -5.71 -9.38 -5.91
C LEU A 210 -5.00 -10.74 -5.97
N ALA A 211 -5.73 -11.84 -5.79
CA ALA A 211 -5.16 -13.19 -5.86
C ALA A 211 -4.57 -13.50 -7.25
N ILE A 212 -5.29 -13.13 -8.32
CA ILE A 212 -4.79 -13.23 -9.70
C ILE A 212 -3.54 -12.38 -9.88
N SER A 213 -3.51 -11.17 -9.33
CA SER A 213 -2.35 -10.28 -9.44
C SER A 213 -1.11 -10.84 -8.80
N CYS A 214 -1.28 -11.41 -7.60
CA CYS A 214 -0.22 -12.11 -6.90
C CYS A 214 0.32 -13.29 -7.72
N TYR A 215 -0.57 -14.07 -8.33
CA TYR A 215 -0.18 -15.15 -9.26
C TYR A 215 0.57 -14.62 -10.49
N CYS A 216 0.08 -13.56 -11.14
CA CYS A 216 0.72 -12.96 -12.32
C CYS A 216 2.10 -12.38 -12.00
N PHE A 217 2.27 -11.78 -10.82
CA PHE A 217 3.57 -11.34 -10.32
C PHE A 217 4.50 -12.53 -10.03
N LEU A 218 4.05 -13.50 -9.21
CA LEU A 218 4.88 -14.64 -8.80
C LEU A 218 5.28 -15.57 -9.95
N SER A 219 4.47 -15.65 -11.00
CA SER A 219 4.79 -16.47 -12.18
C SER A 219 5.86 -15.85 -13.08
N THR A 220 6.01 -14.52 -13.07
CA THR A 220 6.96 -13.80 -13.94
C THR A 220 7.56 -12.58 -13.23
N PRO A 221 8.18 -12.73 -12.05
CA PRO A 221 8.53 -11.61 -11.19
C PRO A 221 9.53 -10.65 -11.83
N GLU A 222 10.45 -11.16 -12.65
CA GLU A 222 11.52 -10.40 -13.33
C GLU A 222 11.06 -9.71 -14.64
N ASP A 223 9.85 -9.98 -15.13
CA ASP A 223 9.35 -9.43 -16.39
C ASP A 223 8.04 -8.67 -16.16
N PHE A 224 8.18 -7.35 -15.97
CA PHE A 224 7.06 -6.43 -15.81
C PHE A 224 6.03 -6.53 -16.93
N THR A 225 6.49 -6.55 -18.18
CA THR A 225 5.59 -6.52 -19.34
C THR A 225 4.79 -7.81 -19.42
N LEU A 226 5.44 -8.95 -19.20
CA LEU A 226 4.79 -10.25 -19.20
C LEU A 226 3.80 -10.41 -18.04
N SER A 227 4.15 -9.95 -16.83
CA SER A 227 3.22 -9.94 -15.68
C SER A 227 1.94 -9.16 -16.00
N ILE A 228 2.07 -7.95 -16.57
CA ILE A 228 0.91 -7.14 -16.98
C ILE A 228 0.09 -7.82 -18.07
N HIS A 229 0.73 -8.43 -19.08
CA HIS A 229 0.02 -9.14 -20.14
C HIS A 229 -0.79 -10.33 -19.61
N ARG A 230 -0.25 -11.06 -18.62
CA ARG A 230 -0.97 -12.15 -17.95
C ARG A 230 -2.16 -11.63 -17.16
N ALA A 231 -2.00 -10.53 -16.43
CA ALA A 231 -3.10 -9.91 -15.69
C ALA A 231 -4.22 -9.38 -16.62
N ALA A 232 -3.85 -8.86 -17.79
CA ALA A 232 -4.80 -8.36 -18.79
C ALA A 232 -5.65 -9.46 -19.45
N ALA A 233 -5.21 -10.72 -19.40
CA ALA A 233 -5.94 -11.86 -19.93
C ALA A 233 -6.97 -12.45 -18.94
N THR A 234 -7.35 -11.70 -17.89
CA THR A 234 -8.19 -12.19 -16.79
C THR A 234 -9.59 -11.55 -16.82
N PRO A 235 -10.59 -12.14 -16.14
CA PRO A 235 -11.97 -11.63 -16.19
C PRO A 235 -12.18 -10.22 -15.62
N GLN A 236 -11.36 -9.82 -14.63
CA GLN A 236 -11.40 -8.49 -14.01
C GLN A 236 -10.06 -7.77 -14.25
N PRO A 237 -9.77 -7.39 -15.50
CA PRO A 237 -8.41 -7.04 -15.91
C PRO A 237 -7.92 -5.73 -15.28
N GLU A 238 -8.78 -4.74 -15.04
CA GLU A 238 -8.33 -3.42 -14.59
C GLU A 238 -7.66 -3.45 -13.19
N MET A 239 -8.35 -4.00 -12.18
CA MET A 239 -7.79 -4.17 -10.83
C MET A 239 -6.61 -5.14 -10.84
N ALA A 240 -6.72 -6.24 -11.60
CA ALA A 240 -5.65 -7.21 -11.68
C ALA A 240 -4.36 -6.60 -12.26
N ILE A 241 -4.49 -5.78 -13.30
CA ILE A 241 -3.40 -5.03 -13.91
C ILE A 241 -2.83 -4.00 -12.93
N ALA A 242 -3.68 -3.27 -12.22
CA ALA A 242 -3.25 -2.25 -11.25
C ALA A 242 -2.34 -2.86 -10.17
N PHE A 243 -2.80 -3.91 -9.49
CA PHE A 243 -2.02 -4.59 -8.46
C PHE A 243 -0.78 -5.31 -9.02
N THR A 244 -0.91 -5.96 -10.18
CA THR A 244 0.25 -6.61 -10.81
C THR A 244 1.32 -5.59 -11.18
N GLY A 245 0.90 -4.44 -11.72
CA GLY A 245 1.79 -3.33 -12.03
C GLY A 245 2.42 -2.74 -10.78
N PHE A 246 1.67 -2.64 -9.69
CA PHE A 246 2.21 -2.22 -8.41
C PHE A 246 3.29 -3.16 -7.89
N LEU A 247 2.99 -4.46 -7.77
CA LEU A 247 3.92 -5.46 -7.25
C LEU A 247 5.17 -5.61 -8.13
N SER A 248 4.95 -5.76 -9.43
CA SER A 248 6.04 -5.93 -10.40
C SER A 248 6.86 -4.65 -10.53
N GLY A 249 6.24 -3.48 -10.42
CA GLY A 249 6.93 -2.20 -10.40
C GLY A 249 7.74 -1.98 -9.13
N ALA A 250 7.24 -2.40 -7.96
CA ALA A 250 8.01 -2.38 -6.72
C ALA A 250 9.25 -3.29 -6.80
N TYR A 251 9.10 -4.46 -7.41
CA TYR A 251 10.15 -5.45 -7.57
C TYR A 251 11.21 -5.06 -8.63
N ASN A 252 10.76 -4.77 -9.85
CA ASN A 252 11.63 -4.44 -10.99
C ASN A 252 12.05 -2.96 -11.03
N THR A 253 11.48 -2.15 -10.14
CA THR A 253 11.66 -0.70 -10.04
C THR A 253 11.14 0.06 -11.26
N LEU A 254 11.24 1.40 -11.21
CA LEU A 254 10.96 2.27 -12.36
C LEU A 254 11.72 1.84 -13.63
N ARG A 255 12.94 1.28 -13.49
CA ARG A 255 13.75 0.83 -14.64
C ARG A 255 13.17 -0.40 -15.35
N GLY A 256 12.39 -1.22 -14.65
CA GLY A 256 11.70 -2.37 -15.23
C GLY A 256 10.48 -2.00 -16.07
N ILE A 257 9.96 -0.78 -15.92
CA ILE A 257 8.79 -0.31 -16.66
C ILE A 257 9.26 0.20 -18.05
N PRO A 258 8.70 -0.28 -19.17
CA PRO A 258 9.08 0.19 -20.49
C PRO A 258 8.97 1.71 -20.65
N LEU A 259 10.02 2.36 -21.15
CA LEU A 259 10.06 3.82 -21.32
C LEU A 259 8.92 4.35 -22.20
N SER A 260 8.55 3.59 -23.24
CA SER A 260 7.42 3.95 -24.11
C SER A 260 6.07 3.98 -23.40
N TRP A 261 5.92 3.26 -22.28
CA TRP A 261 4.70 3.31 -21.47
C TRP A 261 4.77 4.46 -20.46
N GLN A 262 5.96 4.72 -19.91
CA GLN A 262 6.21 5.87 -19.04
C GLN A 262 5.89 7.20 -19.74
N THR A 263 6.35 7.37 -20.98
CA THR A 263 6.13 8.62 -21.74
C THR A 263 4.68 8.84 -22.13
N GLN A 264 3.89 7.77 -22.32
CA GLN A 264 2.45 7.87 -22.59
C GLN A 264 1.69 8.52 -21.43
N VAL A 265 2.04 8.18 -20.19
CA VAL A 265 1.46 8.80 -18.99
C VAL A 265 1.87 10.27 -18.87
N ASN A 266 3.13 10.59 -19.17
CA ASN A 266 3.62 11.98 -19.10
C ASN A 266 3.10 12.90 -20.22
N SER A 267 2.80 12.34 -21.40
CA SER A 267 2.47 13.14 -22.59
C SER A 267 0.97 13.36 -22.79
N GLY A 268 0.11 12.52 -22.20
CA GLY A 268 -1.33 12.54 -22.49
C GLY A 268 -2.26 12.36 -21.28
N LEU A 269 -1.73 12.05 -20.09
CA LEU A 269 -2.52 11.84 -18.87
C LEU A 269 -2.20 12.88 -17.79
N ASN A 270 -1.81 14.09 -18.21
CA ASN A 270 -1.69 15.27 -17.36
C ASN A 270 -3.09 15.77 -16.94
N SER A 271 -3.79 15.01 -16.09
CA SER A 271 -4.92 15.51 -15.30
C SER A 271 -5.37 14.50 -14.23
N GLY A 272 -4.43 14.00 -13.43
CA GLY A 272 -4.77 13.27 -12.20
C GLY A 272 -5.22 14.24 -11.11
N PHE A 273 -6.45 14.76 -11.22
CA PHE A 273 -7.17 15.55 -10.20
C PHE A 273 -6.69 16.99 -10.00
N ASN A 274 -7.57 17.82 -9.41
CA ASN A 274 -7.52 19.29 -9.21
C ASN A 274 -6.21 19.89 -8.63
N SER A 275 -5.18 19.08 -8.39
CA SER A 275 -3.87 19.46 -7.86
C SER A 275 -2.86 19.91 -8.93
N GLY A 276 -3.08 19.59 -10.22
CA GLY A 276 -2.17 19.93 -11.33
C GLY A 276 -0.82 19.20 -11.32
N LEU A 277 -0.63 18.21 -10.43
CA LEU A 277 0.61 17.44 -10.33
C LEU A 277 0.57 16.19 -11.21
N SER A 278 1.68 15.89 -11.87
CA SER A 278 1.87 14.58 -12.53
C SER A 278 2.01 13.47 -11.49
N HIS A 279 1.68 12.22 -11.86
CA HIS A 279 1.89 11.07 -10.97
C HIS A 279 3.36 10.88 -10.56
N TYR A 280 4.32 11.30 -11.39
CA TYR A 280 5.74 11.33 -11.01
C TYR A 280 5.99 12.30 -9.85
N GLN A 281 5.58 13.56 -10.01
CA GLN A 281 5.74 14.58 -8.97
C GLN A 281 5.02 14.20 -7.68
N LEU A 282 3.87 13.54 -7.80
CA LEU A 282 3.09 13.09 -6.66
C LEU A 282 3.86 12.05 -5.85
N VAL A 283 4.46 11.05 -6.51
CA VAL A 283 5.26 10.02 -5.84
C VAL A 283 6.56 10.57 -5.28
N ASP A 284 7.23 11.46 -6.02
CA ASP A 284 8.46 12.11 -5.57
C ASP A 284 8.21 12.90 -4.28
N ARG A 285 7.11 13.65 -4.22
CA ARG A 285 6.69 14.37 -3.02
C ARG A 285 6.31 13.43 -1.90
N LEU A 286 5.57 12.34 -2.17
CA LEU A 286 5.22 11.35 -1.15
C LEU A 286 6.47 10.74 -0.52
N PHE A 287 7.46 10.37 -1.33
CA PHE A 287 8.74 9.85 -0.86
C PHE A 287 9.53 10.91 -0.09
N ALA A 288 9.56 12.15 -0.56
CA ALA A 288 10.22 13.25 0.14
C ALA A 288 9.56 13.55 1.51
N THR A 289 8.23 13.46 1.60
CA THR A 289 7.48 13.58 2.86
C THR A 289 7.79 12.43 3.80
N TRP A 290 7.78 11.22 3.28
CA TRP A 290 8.11 10.03 4.06
C TRP A 290 9.54 10.07 4.62
N SER A 291 10.52 10.47 3.81
CA SER A 291 11.93 10.60 4.22
C SER A 291 12.21 11.81 5.13
N GLY A 292 11.20 12.63 5.43
CA GLY A 292 11.32 13.84 6.25
C GLY A 292 12.05 15.01 5.59
N VAL A 293 12.45 14.89 4.31
CA VAL A 293 13.12 15.96 3.56
C VAL A 293 12.12 17.03 3.12
N TYR A 294 10.86 16.66 2.90
CA TYR A 294 9.82 17.59 2.51
C TYR A 294 9.28 18.38 3.70
N HIS A 295 9.55 19.68 3.69
CA HIS A 295 9.02 20.61 4.67
C HIS A 295 7.69 21.18 4.15
N HIS A 296 6.57 20.63 4.62
CA HIS A 296 5.27 21.29 4.48
C HIS A 296 5.32 22.68 5.12
N TYR A 297 4.78 23.69 4.43
CA TYR A 297 4.58 25.03 4.99
C TYR A 297 3.45 24.91 6.02
N ARG A 298 3.79 24.63 7.28
CA ARG A 298 2.83 24.73 8.39
C ARG A 298 2.57 26.23 8.57
N PRO A 299 1.33 26.74 8.38
CA PRO A 299 1.03 28.10 8.79
C PRO A 299 1.33 28.15 10.28
N GLN A 300 2.38 28.89 10.66
CA GLN A 300 2.67 29.11 12.06
C GLN A 300 1.45 29.83 12.63
N GLY A 301 0.65 29.13 13.45
CA GLY A 301 -0.22 29.82 14.38
C GLY A 301 0.66 30.77 15.17
N ASN A 302 0.30 32.05 15.16
CA ASN A 302 0.97 33.18 15.81
C ASN A 302 1.77 32.79 17.06
N PHE A 303 3.03 32.41 16.88
CA PHE A 303 4.03 32.57 17.92
C PHE A 303 4.53 33.99 17.78
N GLN A 304 3.87 34.86 18.55
CA GLN A 304 4.35 36.20 18.79
C GLN A 304 5.66 36.07 19.55
N TYR A 305 6.77 36.09 18.82
CA TYR A 305 8.07 36.26 19.44
C TYR A 305 8.06 37.61 20.18
N PRO A 306 8.49 37.66 21.45
CA PRO A 306 8.70 38.94 22.10
C PRO A 306 9.78 39.72 21.35
N PRO A 307 9.66 41.04 21.23
CA PRO A 307 10.62 41.84 20.49
C PRO A 307 11.96 41.93 21.24
N ASP A 308 13.03 41.76 20.46
CA ASP A 308 14.42 42.18 20.65
C ASP A 308 15.23 41.74 21.89
N SER A 309 16.35 41.08 21.61
CA SER A 309 17.66 41.68 21.89
C SER A 309 18.74 41.04 21.03
N SER A 310 19.35 41.89 20.19
CA SER A 310 20.56 41.66 19.39
C SER A 310 21.78 41.30 20.26
N PRO A 311 22.87 40.80 19.64
CA PRO A 311 23.79 39.86 20.26
C PRO A 311 24.97 40.55 20.94
N ASP A 312 25.35 40.08 22.12
CA ASP A 312 26.74 40.22 22.56
C ASP A 312 27.16 39.16 23.60
N ASN A 313 28.39 38.68 23.43
CA ASN A 313 29.21 37.87 24.34
C ASN A 313 28.96 36.35 24.48
N SER A 314 29.88 35.59 23.87
CA SER A 314 30.32 34.26 24.35
C SER A 314 31.27 34.43 25.57
N PRO A 315 31.78 33.36 26.19
CA PRO A 315 31.09 32.21 26.77
C PRO A 315 31.49 32.04 28.26
N GLU A 316 30.57 31.66 29.15
CA GLU A 316 30.93 31.18 30.49
C GLU A 316 30.46 29.74 30.69
N ALA A 317 31.40 28.89 31.10
CA ALA A 317 31.23 27.48 31.38
C ALA A 317 30.73 27.25 32.81
N ILE A 318 30.47 25.96 33.11
CA ILE A 318 30.30 25.29 34.43
C ILE A 318 28.81 25.03 34.80
N PRO A 319 28.43 23.86 35.37
CA PRO A 319 28.89 22.48 35.15
C PRO A 319 27.74 21.46 35.08
N GLU A 320 28.12 20.26 34.66
CA GLU A 320 27.43 18.99 34.81
C GLU A 320 27.14 18.65 36.29
N THR A 321 25.88 18.74 36.73
CA THR A 321 25.28 17.92 37.80
C THR A 321 23.79 18.27 37.95
N GLN A 322 22.97 17.25 38.17
CA GLN A 322 21.51 17.27 38.42
C GLN A 322 20.59 17.25 37.20
N GLN A 323 20.39 16.06 36.63
CA GLN A 323 19.06 15.61 36.20
C GLN A 323 19.01 14.07 36.07
N TRP A 324 19.31 13.37 37.16
CA TRP A 324 18.79 12.03 37.41
C TRP A 324 17.86 12.14 38.62
N GLN A 325 16.55 12.08 38.38
CA GLN A 325 15.50 11.60 39.29
C GLN A 325 14.15 12.22 38.91
N ILE A 326 13.40 11.60 38.00
CA ILE A 326 11.93 11.60 38.09
C ILE A 326 11.39 10.21 37.73
N ALA A 327 10.80 9.59 38.75
CA ALA A 327 9.69 8.63 38.77
C ALA A 327 9.86 7.22 38.17
N LYS A 328 10.35 6.31 39.02
CA LYS A 328 9.68 5.02 39.22
C LYS A 328 8.38 5.27 39.98
N SER A 329 7.25 4.75 39.49
CA SER A 329 6.02 4.59 40.29
C SER A 329 5.31 3.29 39.90
N PRO A 330 4.66 2.59 40.86
CA PRO A 330 4.57 1.14 40.88
C PRO A 330 3.28 0.57 40.24
N ALA A 331 3.38 -0.71 39.89
CA ALA A 331 2.31 -1.55 39.38
C ALA A 331 1.11 -1.64 40.35
N LYS A 332 -0.11 -1.53 39.81
CA LYS A 332 -1.37 -1.84 40.51
C LYS A 332 -1.69 -3.33 40.41
N PRO A 333 -2.26 -3.95 41.46
CA PRO A 333 -2.47 -5.40 41.54
C PRO A 333 -3.70 -5.90 40.76
N LEU A 334 -3.58 -7.14 40.30
CA LEU A 334 -4.58 -7.95 39.59
C LEU A 334 -5.80 -8.27 40.47
N VAL A 335 -6.99 -8.01 39.91
CA VAL A 335 -8.28 -8.41 40.46
C VAL A 335 -8.50 -9.91 40.20
N LYS A 336 -8.76 -10.67 41.27
CA LYS A 336 -9.13 -12.09 41.26
C LYS A 336 -10.53 -12.27 40.65
N ILE A 337 -10.67 -13.15 39.66
CA ILE A 337 -11.96 -13.65 39.15
C ILE A 337 -12.23 -15.02 39.80
N PRO A 338 -13.43 -15.28 40.35
CA PRO A 338 -13.73 -16.53 41.03
C PRO A 338 -13.99 -17.69 40.05
N SER A 339 -13.43 -18.84 40.41
CA SER A 339 -13.58 -20.16 39.79
C SER A 339 -15.02 -20.68 39.87
N LYS A 340 -15.66 -20.92 38.72
CA LYS A 340 -16.86 -21.76 38.64
C LYS A 340 -16.47 -23.18 38.25
N SER A 341 -16.82 -24.11 39.14
CA SER A 341 -16.75 -25.55 39.02
C SER A 341 -17.64 -26.07 37.89
N LEU A 342 -17.07 -26.83 36.95
CA LEU A 342 -17.82 -27.68 36.03
C LEU A 342 -17.66 -29.14 36.48
N SER A 343 -18.67 -29.63 37.20
CA SER A 343 -18.85 -31.04 37.50
C SER A 343 -19.44 -31.76 36.28
N LYS A 344 -18.72 -32.80 35.86
CA LYS A 344 -19.15 -34.04 35.20
C LYS A 344 -20.65 -34.18 34.93
N ASN A 345 -21.00 -34.49 33.67
CA ASN A 345 -21.97 -35.56 33.44
C ASN A 345 -21.65 -36.35 32.16
N ARG A 346 -21.49 -37.66 32.39
CA ARG A 346 -21.18 -38.73 31.45
C ARG A 346 -22.31 -39.74 31.62
N LYS A 347 -23.14 -39.95 30.60
CA LYS A 347 -24.05 -41.11 30.40
C LYS A 347 -24.49 -41.05 28.93
N LYS A 348 -24.01 -41.94 28.06
CA LYS A 348 -24.55 -43.30 27.76
C LYS A 348 -26.00 -43.26 27.25
N SER A 349 -26.14 -43.38 25.93
CA SER A 349 -27.05 -44.25 25.19
C SER A 349 -26.65 -44.19 23.73
#